data_AF-A0A564Y4H8-F1
#
_entry.id   AF-A0A564Y4H8-F1
#
_cell.length_a   1.000
_cell.length_b   1.000
_cell.length_c   1.000
_cell.angle_alpha   90.00
_cell.angle_beta   90.00
_cell.angle_gamma   90.00
#
_symmetry.space_group_name_H-M   'P 1'
#
loop_
_entity.id
_entity.type
_entity.pdbx_description
1 polymer ?
#
loop_
_entity_poly.entity_id
_entity_poly.type
_entity_poly.pdbx_seq_one_letter_code
_entity_poly.pdbx_strand_id
1 'polypeptide(L)'
;MYFPHDGIGCKYENMSSPNGENGSSNHDPLHHTLHASRKPAVLASPRRHLSDLLYVEHYENGGGYVLHAYANEIARLTKDETSLLAKQFFRSLFTEREKKSIPVLFSYFCIGIVHGAAKHVPELVHYIRNHHPNLIVSTSPLETKNATSTIIAKEFSENVFCTYVNGCYRYGPMHAISLVGTKGEERGKFCDDVLEMIARDPFLSLVLPWGKLSSLSSMDPKQSNDGPILWVRPGEQALPLHGTPKARSKKAANFSLGTFASSRLTSPRQIQVPDRTPCHADHADDGLLRHTTATIGLLKAIHPPKPPWTSSKQDDGREPRKVHTGNLYTEDSVSGRIIKDVVVFDPRHYLDLFIRL
;
A
#
# COMPACT_ATOMS: atom_id res chain seq x y z
N MET A 1 6.41 10.46 -34.80
CA MET A 1 7.02 9.77 -35.97
C MET A 1 5.90 9.13 -36.75
N TYR A 2 5.91 9.29 -38.07
CA TYR A 2 4.94 8.77 -39.03
C TYR A 2 5.15 7.26 -39.24
N PHE A 3 4.06 6.48 -39.29
CA PHE A 3 4.05 5.07 -39.73
C PHE A 3 3.59 5.00 -41.19
N PRO A 4 4.23 4.20 -42.07
CA PRO A 4 3.61 3.78 -43.30
C PRO A 4 2.98 2.38 -43.17
N HIS A 5 1.80 2.26 -43.77
CA HIS A 5 1.14 1.03 -44.17
C HIS A 5 1.98 0.29 -45.22
N ASP A 6 2.01 -1.04 -45.16
CA ASP A 6 2.13 -1.87 -46.35
C ASP A 6 1.36 -3.18 -46.15
N GLY A 7 0.35 -3.38 -46.99
CA GLY A 7 -0.34 -4.64 -47.19
C GLY A 7 0.32 -5.39 -48.34
N ILE A 8 0.60 -6.68 -48.13
CA ILE A 8 1.00 -7.59 -49.21
C ILE A 8 0.23 -8.91 -49.03
N GLY A 9 -0.58 -9.22 -50.04
CA GLY A 9 -1.40 -10.43 -50.11
C GLY A 9 -0.56 -11.69 -50.36
N CYS A 10 -0.93 -12.76 -49.67
CA CYS A 10 -0.38 -14.10 -49.89
C CYS A 10 -1.06 -14.77 -51.08
N LYS A 11 -0.26 -15.16 -52.08
CA LYS A 11 -0.66 -16.05 -53.17
C LYS A 11 -0.56 -17.50 -52.70
N TYR A 12 -1.59 -18.28 -53.00
CA TYR A 12 -1.65 -19.73 -52.84
C TYR A 12 -0.79 -20.42 -53.91
N GLU A 13 0.13 -21.28 -53.50
CA GLU A 13 0.76 -22.28 -54.38
C GLU A 13 0.18 -23.67 -54.09
N ASN A 14 -0.35 -24.28 -55.15
CA ASN A 14 -0.82 -25.65 -55.20
C ASN A 14 0.36 -26.63 -55.19
N MET A 15 0.36 -27.61 -54.28
CA MET A 15 1.16 -28.82 -54.41
C MET A 15 0.26 -30.04 -54.57
N SER A 16 0.47 -30.72 -55.69
CA SER A 16 -0.11 -31.99 -56.11
C SER A 16 0.38 -33.16 -55.25
N SER A 17 -0.50 -34.13 -55.01
CA SER A 17 -0.20 -35.44 -54.41
C SER A 17 -0.40 -36.55 -55.45
N PRO A 18 0.40 -37.63 -55.48
CA PRO A 18 0.09 -38.83 -56.22
C PRO A 18 -0.56 -39.92 -55.34
N ASN A 19 -1.43 -40.69 -55.98
CA ASN A 19 -2.14 -41.86 -55.48
C ASN A 19 -1.22 -43.00 -55.00
N GLY A 20 -1.71 -43.83 -54.08
CA GLY A 20 -1.32 -45.24 -54.02
C GLY A 20 -1.50 -45.96 -52.68
N GLU A 21 -2.53 -46.81 -52.65
CA GLU A 21 -2.56 -48.15 -52.02
C GLU A 21 -3.24 -48.39 -50.65
N ASN A 22 -4.03 -49.47 -50.69
CA ASN A 22 -4.96 -50.01 -49.71
C ASN A 22 -4.24 -50.81 -48.59
N GLY A 23 -4.76 -50.73 -47.37
CA GLY A 23 -4.38 -51.62 -46.27
C GLY A 23 -5.44 -51.70 -45.17
N SER A 24 -6.15 -52.83 -45.12
CA SER A 24 -7.00 -53.39 -44.05
C SER A 24 -7.66 -52.44 -43.03
N SER A 25 -8.97 -52.23 -43.20
CA SER A 25 -9.85 -51.64 -42.19
C SER A 25 -10.17 -52.63 -41.07
N ASN A 26 -9.55 -52.44 -39.90
CA ASN A 26 -10.18 -52.72 -38.62
C ASN A 26 -10.00 -51.48 -37.75
N HIS A 27 -10.68 -50.41 -38.14
CA HIS A 27 -10.68 -49.14 -37.43
C HIS A 27 -11.93 -49.12 -36.56
N ASP A 28 -11.80 -49.45 -35.28
CA ASP A 28 -12.89 -49.27 -34.31
C ASP A 28 -13.06 -47.77 -34.04
N PRO A 29 -14.16 -47.13 -34.49
CA PRO A 29 -14.36 -45.70 -34.32
C PRO A 29 -14.46 -45.30 -32.84
N LEU A 30 -14.83 -46.24 -31.96
CA LEU A 30 -15.05 -46.00 -30.53
C LEU A 30 -13.74 -45.93 -29.73
N HIS A 31 -12.66 -46.52 -30.25
CA HIS A 31 -11.35 -46.49 -29.58
C HIS A 31 -10.72 -45.09 -29.60
N HIS A 32 -10.96 -44.31 -30.66
CA HIS A 32 -10.51 -42.91 -30.74
C HIS A 32 -11.33 -41.97 -29.85
N THR A 33 -12.61 -42.28 -29.60
CA THR A 33 -13.48 -41.44 -28.77
C THR A 33 -13.16 -41.59 -27.28
N LEU A 34 -12.71 -42.78 -26.85
CA LEU A 34 -12.40 -43.07 -25.45
C LEU A 34 -10.97 -42.66 -25.03
N HIS A 35 -10.03 -42.56 -25.99
CA HIS A 35 -8.65 -42.09 -25.74
C HIS A 35 -8.43 -40.60 -26.02
N ALA A 36 -9.45 -39.85 -26.45
CA ALA A 36 -9.46 -38.40 -26.40
C ALA A 36 -9.53 -37.94 -24.94
N SER A 37 -8.39 -38.08 -24.24
CA SER A 37 -8.14 -37.53 -22.93
C SER A 37 -8.63 -36.09 -22.94
N ARG A 38 -9.65 -35.81 -22.12
CA ARG A 38 -10.05 -34.47 -21.70
C ARG A 38 -8.85 -33.81 -21.02
N LYS A 39 -7.88 -33.35 -21.79
CA LYS A 39 -7.08 -32.21 -21.40
C LYS A 39 -8.01 -31.02 -21.56
N PRO A 40 -8.44 -30.33 -20.50
CA PRO A 40 -9.00 -29.01 -20.70
C PRO A 40 -7.88 -28.21 -21.37
N ALA A 41 -8.02 -27.97 -22.67
CA ALA A 41 -7.22 -26.99 -23.38
C ALA A 41 -7.68 -25.62 -22.86
N VAL A 42 -7.30 -25.30 -21.62
CA VAL A 42 -7.17 -23.91 -21.21
C VAL A 42 -6.08 -23.40 -22.14
N LEU A 43 -6.50 -22.74 -23.22
CA LEU A 43 -5.62 -21.94 -24.06
C LEU A 43 -4.79 -21.09 -23.10
N ALA A 44 -3.49 -21.38 -23.02
CA ALA A 44 -2.59 -20.56 -22.25
C ALA A 44 -2.81 -19.13 -22.72
N SER A 45 -3.20 -18.24 -21.80
CA SER A 45 -3.36 -16.82 -22.08
C SER A 45 -2.15 -16.35 -22.89
N PRO A 46 -2.32 -15.49 -23.92
CA PRO A 46 -1.19 -14.96 -24.68
C PRO A 46 -0.10 -14.47 -23.72
N ARG A 47 1.18 -14.72 -24.02
CA ARG A 47 2.30 -14.20 -23.23
C ARG A 47 2.17 -12.68 -23.19
N ARG A 48 1.62 -12.13 -22.10
CA ARG A 48 1.52 -10.69 -21.89
C ARG A 48 2.92 -10.14 -21.75
N HIS A 49 3.21 -9.03 -22.40
CA HIS A 49 4.47 -8.34 -22.14
C HIS A 49 4.39 -7.78 -20.72
N LEU A 50 5.45 -7.86 -19.91
CA LEU A 50 5.39 -7.38 -18.52
C LEU A 50 5.02 -5.89 -18.42
N SER A 51 5.37 -5.09 -19.45
CA SER A 51 4.90 -3.70 -19.56
C SER A 51 3.38 -3.54 -19.57
N ASP A 52 2.63 -4.54 -20.02
CA ASP A 52 1.17 -4.47 -20.13
C ASP A 52 0.49 -4.43 -18.74
N LEU A 53 1.25 -4.70 -17.68
CA LEU A 53 0.83 -4.63 -16.28
C LEU A 53 1.21 -3.30 -15.61
N LEU A 54 1.80 -2.37 -16.38
CA LEU A 54 2.18 -1.04 -15.94
C LEU A 54 1.24 -0.02 -16.59
N TYR A 55 0.53 0.74 -15.76
CA TYR A 55 -0.46 1.70 -16.20
C TYR A 55 0.00 3.12 -15.92
N VAL A 56 -0.11 4.01 -16.89
CA VAL A 56 0.23 5.42 -16.73
C VAL A 56 -1.07 6.23 -16.68
N GLU A 57 -1.29 6.91 -15.56
CA GLU A 57 -2.37 7.88 -15.41
C GLU A 57 -1.81 9.29 -15.63
N HIS A 58 -2.56 10.11 -16.36
CA HIS A 58 -2.29 11.54 -16.51
C HIS A 58 -3.39 12.32 -15.80
N TYR A 59 -3.03 13.02 -14.73
CA TYR A 59 -4.00 13.74 -13.91
C TYR A 59 -4.48 15.01 -14.62
N GLU A 60 -5.76 15.07 -14.99
CA GLU A 60 -6.30 16.07 -15.92
C GLU A 60 -6.10 17.52 -15.45
N ASN A 61 -6.30 17.80 -14.16
CA ASN A 61 -6.24 19.17 -13.64
C ASN A 61 -4.81 19.65 -13.39
N GLY A 62 -3.92 18.74 -12.97
CA GLY A 62 -2.56 19.07 -12.54
C GLY A 62 -1.48 18.75 -13.58
N GLY A 63 -1.79 17.93 -14.59
CA GLY A 63 -0.86 17.54 -15.65
C GLY A 63 0.27 16.59 -15.22
N GLY A 64 0.21 16.06 -13.99
CA GLY A 64 1.18 15.12 -13.45
C GLY A 64 0.94 13.69 -13.94
N TYR A 65 2.01 12.91 -14.03
CA TYR A 65 1.94 11.49 -14.41
C TYR A 65 2.11 10.59 -13.19
N VAL A 66 1.28 9.56 -13.10
CA VAL A 66 1.32 8.53 -12.05
C VAL A 66 1.53 7.16 -12.68
N LEU A 67 2.44 6.36 -12.11
CA LEU A 67 2.68 5.00 -12.55
C LEU A 67 1.98 4.01 -11.61
N HIS A 68 1.16 3.13 -12.15
CA HIS A 68 0.41 2.13 -11.40
C HIS A 68 0.78 0.71 -11.80
N ALA A 69 0.71 -0.19 -10.81
CA ALA A 69 0.64 -1.62 -11.01
C ALA A 69 -0.34 -2.23 -9.99
N TYR A 70 -0.89 -3.41 -10.26
CA TYR A 70 -1.95 -4.00 -9.45
C TYR A 70 -1.57 -5.40 -8.97
N ALA A 71 -1.52 -5.61 -7.64
CA ALA A 71 -1.06 -6.85 -7.04
C ALA A 71 -1.89 -8.08 -7.45
N ASN A 72 -3.19 -7.94 -7.70
CA ASN A 72 -4.04 -9.03 -8.18
C ASN A 72 -3.67 -9.51 -9.58
N GLU A 73 -3.12 -8.65 -10.44
CA GLU A 73 -2.63 -9.04 -11.76
C GLU A 73 -1.23 -9.64 -11.66
N ILE A 74 -0.38 -9.04 -10.82
CA ILE A 74 0.97 -9.55 -10.54
C ILE A 74 0.91 -10.94 -9.92
N ALA A 75 -0.12 -11.27 -9.14
CA ALA A 75 -0.31 -12.57 -8.51
C ALA A 75 -0.27 -13.76 -9.49
N ARG A 76 -0.58 -13.52 -10.77
CA ARG A 76 -0.54 -14.55 -11.83
C ARG A 76 0.85 -14.83 -12.38
N LEU A 77 1.81 -13.97 -12.06
CA LEU A 77 3.19 -14.09 -12.51
C LEU A 77 3.97 -15.08 -11.64
N THR A 78 4.96 -15.71 -12.24
CA THR A 78 6.00 -16.45 -11.52
C THR A 78 6.85 -15.50 -10.66
N LYS A 79 7.64 -16.06 -9.74
CA LYS A 79 8.56 -15.28 -8.89
C LYS A 79 9.58 -14.50 -9.73
N ASP A 80 10.10 -15.10 -10.79
CA ASP A 80 11.10 -14.49 -11.66
C ASP A 80 10.50 -13.36 -12.51
N GLU A 81 9.31 -13.59 -13.08
CA GLU A 81 8.56 -12.55 -13.79
C GLU A 81 8.18 -11.38 -12.87
N THR A 82 7.78 -11.67 -11.63
CA THR A 82 7.48 -10.65 -10.62
C THR A 82 8.74 -9.83 -10.29
N SER A 83 9.89 -10.48 -10.13
CA SER A 83 11.16 -9.78 -9.90
C SER A 83 11.57 -8.91 -11.10
N LEU A 84 11.34 -9.40 -12.32
CA LEU A 84 11.63 -8.64 -13.54
C LEU A 84 10.68 -7.44 -13.68
N LEU A 85 9.38 -7.64 -13.41
CA LEU A 85 8.39 -6.57 -13.40
C LEU A 85 8.73 -5.51 -12.35
N ALA A 86 9.12 -5.89 -11.13
CA ALA A 86 9.49 -4.94 -10.08
C ALA A 86 10.69 -4.06 -10.50
N LYS A 87 11.73 -4.67 -11.11
CA LYS A 87 12.85 -3.92 -11.69
C LYS A 87 12.40 -2.99 -12.81
N GLN A 88 11.50 -3.45 -13.67
CA GLN A 88 10.97 -2.64 -14.76
C GLN A 88 10.14 -1.47 -14.23
N PHE A 89 9.30 -1.69 -13.22
CA PHE A 89 8.50 -0.68 -12.55
C PHE A 89 9.40 0.45 -12.03
N PHE A 90 10.44 0.13 -11.26
CA PHE A 90 11.35 1.15 -10.72
C PHE A 90 12.21 1.81 -11.79
N ARG A 91 12.63 1.07 -12.83
CA ARG A 91 13.33 1.67 -13.97
C ARG A 91 12.47 2.74 -14.65
N SER A 92 11.18 2.47 -14.83
CA SER A 92 10.24 3.45 -15.38
C SER A 92 9.97 4.59 -14.40
N LEU A 93 9.71 4.29 -13.12
CA LEU A 93 9.38 5.27 -12.09
C LEU A 93 10.50 6.29 -11.87
N PHE A 94 11.75 5.81 -11.74
CA PHE A 94 12.93 6.64 -11.53
C PHE A 94 13.56 7.13 -12.85
N THR A 95 12.83 7.06 -13.96
CA THR A 95 13.31 7.67 -15.21
C THR A 95 13.32 9.18 -15.05
N GLU A 96 14.52 9.75 -15.07
CA GLU A 96 14.72 11.19 -15.10
C GLU A 96 14.78 11.71 -16.54
N ARG A 97 14.37 12.96 -16.73
CA ARG A 97 14.44 13.65 -18.03
C ARG A 97 15.16 14.98 -17.88
N GLU A 98 15.79 15.36 -18.98
CA GLU A 98 16.36 16.68 -19.17
C GLU A 98 15.40 17.55 -19.98
N LYS A 99 15.30 18.83 -19.63
CA LYS A 99 14.57 19.82 -20.43
C LYS A 99 15.48 21.04 -20.59
N LYS A 100 15.65 21.54 -21.81
CA LYS A 100 16.55 22.68 -22.12
C LYS A 100 16.36 23.91 -21.22
N SER A 101 15.17 24.11 -20.66
CA SER A 101 14.83 25.24 -19.78
C SER A 101 15.03 24.97 -18.29
N ILE A 102 15.37 23.73 -17.88
CA ILE A 102 15.53 23.32 -16.49
C ILE A 102 16.94 22.71 -16.37
N PRO A 103 17.85 23.33 -15.61
CA PRO A 103 19.27 22.92 -15.55
C PRO A 103 19.51 21.64 -14.75
N VAL A 104 18.46 21.02 -14.21
CA VAL A 104 18.52 19.80 -13.40
C VAL A 104 17.63 18.73 -14.01
N LEU A 105 18.07 17.48 -13.89
CA LEU A 105 17.25 16.32 -14.19
C LEU A 105 16.05 16.28 -13.25
N PHE A 106 14.91 15.81 -13.74
CA PHE A 106 13.69 15.66 -12.95
C PHE A 106 13.04 14.32 -13.24
N SER A 107 12.43 13.72 -12.22
CA SER A 107 11.62 12.51 -12.40
C SER A 107 10.44 12.77 -13.35
N TYR A 108 10.23 11.86 -14.30
CA TYR A 108 9.10 11.94 -15.22
C TYR A 108 7.75 11.66 -14.55
N PHE A 109 7.73 10.78 -13.56
CA PHE A 109 6.54 10.43 -12.79
C PHE A 109 6.55 11.17 -11.44
N CYS A 110 5.37 11.64 -11.02
CA CYS A 110 5.19 12.28 -9.72
C CYS A 110 5.17 11.25 -8.59
N ILE A 111 4.50 10.11 -8.80
CA ILE A 111 4.39 9.03 -7.82
C ILE A 111 4.18 7.68 -8.52
N GLY A 112 4.64 6.60 -7.87
CA GLY A 112 4.39 5.22 -8.28
C GLY A 112 3.57 4.50 -7.22
N ILE A 113 2.55 3.74 -7.64
CA ILE A 113 1.63 3.05 -6.74
C ILE A 113 1.47 1.58 -7.17
N VAL A 114 1.79 0.66 -6.26
CA VAL A 114 1.47 -0.77 -6.43
C VAL A 114 0.27 -1.11 -5.58
N HIS A 115 -0.91 -1.13 -6.19
CA HIS A 115 -2.18 -1.30 -5.51
C HIS A 115 -2.32 -2.70 -4.93
N GLY A 116 -2.67 -2.80 -3.65
CA GLY A 116 -2.90 -4.08 -2.97
C GLY A 116 -1.64 -4.86 -2.60
N ALA A 117 -0.43 -4.33 -2.85
CA ALA A 117 0.82 -5.03 -2.55
C ALA A 117 0.94 -5.41 -1.07
N ALA A 118 0.53 -4.53 -0.16
CA ALA A 118 0.60 -4.75 1.29
C ALA A 118 -0.51 -5.68 1.86
N LYS A 119 -1.29 -6.38 1.01
CA LYS A 119 -2.39 -7.23 1.48
C LYS A 119 -1.90 -8.43 2.31
N HIS A 120 -0.75 -8.99 1.94
CA HIS A 120 -0.09 -10.10 2.63
C HIS A 120 0.48 -9.71 4.00
N VAL A 121 0.72 -8.41 4.22
CA VAL A 121 1.22 -7.87 5.49
C VAL A 121 0.09 -7.97 6.53
N PRO A 122 0.36 -8.50 7.74
CA PRO A 122 -0.62 -8.55 8.82
C PRO A 122 -1.03 -7.15 9.28
N GLU A 123 -2.04 -7.06 10.14
CA GLU A 123 -2.35 -5.81 10.81
C GLU A 123 -1.19 -5.43 11.74
N LEU A 124 -0.51 -4.33 11.44
CA LEU A 124 0.78 -4.00 12.07
C LEU A 124 0.62 -3.66 13.55
N VAL A 125 -0.48 -3.02 13.97
CA VAL A 125 -0.70 -2.68 15.39
C VAL A 125 -0.89 -3.96 16.21
N HIS A 126 -1.64 -4.93 15.69
CA HIS A 126 -1.86 -6.23 16.29
C HIS A 126 -0.57 -7.08 16.27
N TYR A 127 0.20 -7.00 15.18
CA TYR A 127 1.46 -7.70 15.06
C TYR A 127 2.48 -7.22 16.11
N ILE A 128 2.66 -5.90 16.24
CA ILE A 128 3.54 -5.29 17.23
C ILE A 128 3.07 -5.61 18.66
N ARG A 129 1.75 -5.58 18.93
CA ARG A 129 1.20 -6.00 20.22
C ARG A 129 1.67 -7.40 20.63
N ASN A 130 1.67 -8.35 19.70
CA ASN A 130 1.94 -9.75 20.01
C ASN A 130 3.44 -10.06 20.09
N HIS A 131 4.26 -9.46 19.21
CA HIS A 131 5.70 -9.76 19.12
C HIS A 131 6.57 -8.80 19.93
N HIS A 132 6.14 -7.55 20.09
CA HIS A 132 6.86 -6.50 20.82
C HIS A 132 5.95 -5.76 21.82
N PRO A 133 5.26 -6.46 22.75
CA PRO A 133 4.25 -5.85 23.65
C PRO A 133 4.79 -4.72 24.52
N ASN A 134 6.06 -4.81 24.92
CA ASN A 134 6.73 -3.86 25.82
C ASN A 134 7.44 -2.72 25.07
N LEU A 135 7.28 -2.64 23.74
CA LEU A 135 7.84 -1.55 22.96
C LEU A 135 7.23 -0.22 23.43
N ILE A 136 8.07 0.74 23.79
CA ILE A 136 7.61 2.06 24.23
C ILE A 136 7.25 2.87 22.99
N VAL A 137 6.00 3.31 22.93
CA VAL A 137 5.48 4.15 21.86
C VAL A 137 5.06 5.51 22.41
N SER A 138 5.25 6.54 21.60
CA SER A 138 4.80 7.89 21.92
C SER A 138 3.41 8.11 21.32
N THR A 139 2.51 8.73 22.10
CA THR A 139 1.18 9.14 21.62
C THR A 139 0.83 10.54 22.13
N SER A 140 -0.20 11.17 21.57
CA SER A 140 -0.70 12.47 22.02
C SER A 140 -2.23 12.47 22.00
N PRO A 141 -2.91 13.12 22.95
CA PRO A 141 -4.35 13.29 22.91
C PRO A 141 -4.80 13.96 21.60
N LEU A 142 -5.90 13.48 21.02
CA LEU A 142 -6.45 14.01 19.76
C LEU A 142 -6.73 15.53 19.81
N GLU A 143 -7.16 16.03 20.97
CA GLU A 143 -7.49 17.45 21.20
C GLU A 143 -6.26 18.32 21.41
N THR A 144 -5.13 17.74 21.84
CA THR A 144 -3.93 18.49 22.25
C THR A 144 -2.68 17.84 21.68
N LYS A 145 -2.35 18.22 20.43
CA LYS A 145 -1.21 17.67 19.68
C LYS A 145 0.15 17.85 20.36
N ASN A 146 0.28 18.85 21.25
CA ASN A 146 1.55 19.18 21.91
C ASN A 146 1.78 18.38 23.21
N ALA A 147 0.79 17.63 23.69
CA ALA A 147 0.89 16.85 24.91
C ALA A 147 1.31 15.41 24.59
N THR A 148 2.60 15.18 24.39
CA THR A 148 3.12 13.83 24.13
C THR A 148 3.23 13.03 25.42
N SER A 149 2.72 11.80 25.41
CA SER A 149 2.86 10.81 26.48
C SER A 149 3.45 9.52 25.93
N THR A 150 3.85 8.63 26.84
CA THR A 150 4.57 7.39 26.50
C THR A 150 3.84 6.21 27.11
N ILE A 151 3.51 5.21 26.30
CA ILE A 151 2.83 4.00 26.74
C ILE A 151 3.47 2.78 26.07
N ILE A 152 3.15 1.59 26.56
CA ILE A 152 3.59 0.36 25.90
C ILE A 152 2.69 0.03 24.70
N ALA A 153 3.25 -0.59 23.67
CA ALA A 153 2.53 -0.92 22.44
C ALA A 153 1.29 -1.78 22.68
N LYS A 154 1.32 -2.66 23.69
CA LYS A 154 0.14 -3.44 24.10
C LYS A 154 -1.04 -2.54 24.49
N GLU A 155 -0.83 -1.58 25.39
CA GLU A 155 -1.86 -0.64 25.84
C GLU A 155 -2.33 0.26 24.69
N PHE A 156 -1.40 0.73 23.84
CA PHE A 156 -1.75 1.49 22.65
C PHE A 156 -2.72 0.70 21.75
N SER A 157 -2.41 -0.56 21.46
CA SER A 157 -3.25 -1.41 20.61
C SER A 157 -4.66 -1.64 21.19
N GLU A 158 -4.77 -1.80 22.51
CA GLU A 158 -6.04 -2.00 23.19
C GLU A 158 -6.93 -0.75 23.09
N ASN A 159 -6.34 0.44 23.29
CA ASN A 159 -7.03 1.71 23.13
C ASN A 159 -7.46 1.99 21.68
N VAL A 160 -6.61 1.65 20.69
CA VAL A 160 -6.93 1.78 19.27
C VAL A 160 -8.10 0.87 18.89
N PHE A 161 -8.03 -0.42 19.24
CA PHE A 161 -9.04 -1.38 18.81
C PHE A 161 -10.37 -1.22 19.52
N CYS A 162 -10.39 -0.84 20.81
CA CYS A 162 -11.65 -0.64 21.54
C CYS A 162 -12.41 0.62 21.09
N THR A 163 -11.72 1.59 20.51
CA THR A 163 -12.30 2.85 20.00
C THR A 163 -12.46 2.88 18.49
N TYR A 164 -12.09 1.82 17.78
CA TYR A 164 -12.17 1.75 16.32
C TYR A 164 -13.61 1.64 15.83
N VAL A 165 -14.01 2.54 14.92
CA VAL A 165 -15.32 2.53 14.26
C VAL A 165 -15.16 3.03 12.83
N ASN A 166 -15.64 2.23 11.86
CA ASN A 166 -15.78 2.63 10.45
C ASN A 166 -14.53 3.24 9.77
N GLY A 167 -13.33 2.82 10.17
CA GLY A 167 -12.07 3.26 9.56
C GLY A 167 -11.29 4.32 10.33
N CYS A 168 -11.86 4.86 11.41
CA CYS A 168 -11.16 5.75 12.34
C CYS A 168 -11.16 5.15 13.74
N TYR A 169 -10.31 5.64 14.63
CA TYR A 169 -10.34 5.30 16.05
C TYR A 169 -10.26 6.57 16.92
N ARG A 170 -10.85 6.52 18.12
CA ARG A 170 -10.92 7.68 19.04
C ARG A 170 -9.83 7.61 20.10
N TYR A 171 -8.58 7.56 19.63
CA TYR A 171 -7.39 7.61 20.46
C TYR A 171 -6.27 8.36 19.72
N GLY A 172 -5.19 8.71 20.41
CA GLY A 172 -4.07 9.45 19.83
C GLY A 172 -3.35 8.71 18.69
N PRO A 173 -2.60 9.41 17.82
CA PRO A 173 -1.70 8.77 16.87
C PRO A 173 -0.59 8.00 17.61
N MET A 174 0.01 7.02 16.93
CA MET A 174 1.35 6.55 17.31
C MET A 174 2.33 7.43 16.55
N HIS A 175 3.18 8.17 17.27
CA HIS A 175 4.28 8.88 16.63
C HIS A 175 5.28 7.88 16.04
N ALA A 176 6.07 8.34 15.06
CA ALA A 176 7.00 7.49 14.36
C ALA A 176 7.99 6.82 15.32
N ILE A 177 8.19 5.52 15.09
CA ILE A 177 9.23 4.73 15.72
C ILE A 177 10.19 4.20 14.66
N SER A 178 11.48 4.18 14.97
CA SER A 178 12.47 3.54 14.11
C SER A 178 12.43 2.02 14.26
N LEU A 179 12.38 1.32 13.12
CA LEU A 179 12.45 -0.15 13.06
C LEU A 179 13.90 -0.66 12.97
N VAL A 180 14.85 0.22 12.67
CA VAL A 180 16.29 -0.09 12.57
C VAL A 180 17.06 0.17 13.86
N GLY A 181 16.37 0.58 14.92
CA GLY A 181 16.92 0.85 16.24
C GLY A 181 16.93 2.33 16.60
N THR A 182 17.13 2.61 17.89
CA THR A 182 17.17 3.97 18.44
C THR A 182 18.43 4.69 17.96
N LYS A 183 18.25 5.83 17.28
CA LYS A 183 19.34 6.75 16.95
C LYS A 183 18.89 8.19 17.21
N GLY A 184 19.71 8.95 17.91
CA GLY A 184 19.40 10.34 18.27
C GLY A 184 18.13 10.42 19.15
N GLU A 185 17.21 11.31 18.78
CA GLU A 185 15.95 11.54 19.49
C GLU A 185 14.84 10.54 19.11
N GLU A 186 15.03 9.76 18.05
CA GLU A 186 14.02 8.81 17.58
C GLU A 186 13.92 7.59 18.49
N ARG A 187 12.69 7.30 18.92
CA ARG A 187 12.41 6.12 19.71
C ARG A 187 12.23 4.94 18.79
N GLY A 188 12.70 3.77 19.20
CA GLY A 188 12.57 2.59 18.38
C GLY A 188 13.14 1.36 19.03
N LYS A 189 13.07 0.27 18.28
CA LYS A 189 13.75 -0.99 18.58
C LYS A 189 14.08 -1.61 17.24
N PHE A 190 15.22 -2.29 17.18
CA PHE A 190 15.51 -3.12 16.03
C PHE A 190 14.46 -4.24 15.94
N CYS A 191 13.56 -4.14 14.96
CA CYS A 191 12.47 -5.08 14.73
C CYS A 191 12.81 -5.95 13.51
N ASP A 192 13.69 -6.93 13.74
CA ASP A 192 14.18 -7.86 12.72
C ASP A 192 13.05 -8.56 11.96
N ASP A 193 12.05 -9.02 12.69
CA ASP A 193 10.87 -9.69 12.16
C ASP A 193 10.06 -8.82 11.18
N VAL A 194 9.88 -7.53 11.50
CA VAL A 194 9.19 -6.58 10.62
C VAL A 194 10.05 -6.21 9.42
N LEU A 195 11.36 -6.01 9.61
CA LEU A 195 12.29 -5.71 8.53
C LEU A 195 12.39 -6.87 7.54
N GLU A 196 12.46 -8.12 8.03
CA GLU A 196 12.43 -9.32 7.19
C GLU A 196 11.12 -9.41 6.41
N MET A 197 9.99 -9.12 7.05
CA MET A 197 8.70 -9.11 6.38
C MET A 197 8.65 -8.10 5.22
N ILE A 198 9.18 -6.89 5.42
CA ILE A 198 9.30 -5.87 4.37
C ILE A 198 10.26 -6.33 3.27
N ALA A 199 11.42 -6.88 3.64
CA ALA A 199 12.44 -7.34 2.70
C ALA A 199 12.02 -8.58 1.88
N ARG A 200 10.98 -9.30 2.28
CA ARG A 200 10.40 -10.40 1.48
C ARG A 200 9.55 -9.89 0.30
N ASP A 201 9.09 -8.64 0.34
CA ASP A 201 8.34 -8.07 -0.77
C ASP A 201 9.26 -7.78 -1.98
N PRO A 202 8.90 -8.24 -3.19
CA PRO A 202 9.75 -8.12 -4.38
C PRO A 202 9.98 -6.69 -4.84
N PHE A 203 9.09 -5.74 -4.51
CA PHE A 203 9.30 -4.32 -4.81
C PHE A 203 10.14 -3.67 -3.71
N LEU A 204 9.73 -3.81 -2.44
CA LEU A 204 10.39 -3.12 -1.33
C LEU A 204 11.84 -3.57 -1.14
N SER A 205 12.16 -4.84 -1.35
CA SER A 205 13.54 -5.35 -1.28
C SER A 205 14.52 -4.64 -2.22
N LEU A 206 14.05 -4.04 -3.31
CA LEU A 206 14.89 -3.29 -4.25
C LEU A 206 15.22 -1.89 -3.74
N VAL A 207 14.31 -1.28 -2.98
CA VAL A 207 14.31 0.16 -2.62
C VAL A 207 14.42 0.44 -1.12
N LEU A 208 14.63 -0.59 -0.29
CA LEU A 208 15.10 -0.38 1.08
C LEU A 208 16.41 0.44 1.08
N PRO A 209 16.79 1.10 2.20
CA PRO A 209 18.04 1.86 2.25
C PRO A 209 19.29 1.02 1.89
N TRP A 210 19.29 -0.26 2.23
CA TRP A 210 20.31 -1.25 1.84
C TRP A 210 19.88 -2.14 0.65
N GLY A 211 18.86 -1.71 -0.09
CA GLY A 211 18.34 -2.39 -1.28
C GLY A 211 19.24 -2.20 -2.49
N LYS A 212 19.04 -3.01 -3.53
CA LYS A 212 19.90 -3.04 -4.73
C LYS A 212 19.87 -1.75 -5.55
N LEU A 213 18.81 -0.94 -5.44
CA LEU A 213 18.67 0.33 -6.15
C LEU A 213 19.14 1.52 -5.32
N SER A 214 19.53 1.31 -4.06
CA SER A 214 20.06 2.35 -3.20
C SER A 214 21.57 2.53 -3.41
N SER A 215 22.06 3.77 -3.27
CA SER A 215 23.49 4.08 -3.18
C SER A 215 24.15 3.42 -1.95
N LEU A 216 23.36 3.06 -0.93
CA LEU A 216 23.79 2.46 0.33
C LEU A 216 23.56 0.92 0.36
N SER A 217 23.51 0.26 -0.80
CA SER A 217 23.18 -1.18 -0.94
C SER A 217 23.99 -2.18 -0.09
N SER A 218 25.16 -1.78 0.43
CA SER A 218 26.03 -2.61 1.28
C SER A 218 25.99 -2.24 2.78
N MET A 219 25.07 -1.35 3.19
CA MET A 219 24.96 -0.87 4.56
C MET A 219 24.33 -1.92 5.50
N ASP A 220 24.81 -1.98 6.75
CA ASP A 220 24.13 -2.70 7.83
C ASP A 220 22.82 -1.97 8.19
N PRO A 221 21.64 -2.64 8.17
CA PRO A 221 20.37 -2.05 8.57
C PRO A 221 20.42 -1.25 9.88
N LYS A 222 21.15 -1.72 10.90
CA LYS A 222 21.28 -1.05 12.21
C LYS A 222 21.97 0.31 12.13
N GLN A 223 22.71 0.55 11.06
CA GLN A 223 23.44 1.78 10.82
C GLN A 223 22.72 2.72 9.86
N SER A 224 21.52 2.39 9.38
CA SER A 224 20.73 3.30 8.56
C SER A 224 20.22 4.50 9.36
N ASN A 225 20.14 5.65 8.70
CA ASN A 225 19.44 6.85 9.19
C ASN A 225 18.17 7.14 8.36
N ASP A 226 17.92 6.38 7.30
CA ASP A 226 16.83 6.61 6.32
C ASP A 226 15.55 5.82 6.67
N GLY A 227 15.51 5.21 7.85
CA GLY A 227 14.46 4.30 8.30
C GLY A 227 14.74 2.83 7.94
N PRO A 228 13.70 1.98 7.82
CA PRO A 228 12.27 2.30 7.87
C PRO A 228 11.76 2.75 9.24
N ILE A 229 10.71 3.58 9.23
CA ILE A 229 9.96 4.01 10.42
C ILE A 229 8.50 3.56 10.34
N LEU A 230 7.85 3.35 11.48
CA LEU A 230 6.45 2.95 11.60
C LEU A 230 5.67 3.97 12.43
N TRP A 231 4.50 4.38 11.96
CA TRP A 231 3.59 5.26 12.70
C TRP A 231 2.14 4.89 12.41
N VAL A 232 1.22 5.36 13.26
CA VAL A 232 -0.22 5.06 13.17
C VAL A 232 -1.02 6.36 13.27
N ARG A 233 -2.01 6.52 12.39
CA ARG A 233 -2.82 7.74 12.30
C ARG A 233 -4.30 7.42 12.56
N PRO A 234 -5.01 8.26 13.36
CA PRO A 234 -6.39 8.03 13.77
C PRO A 234 -7.44 8.30 12.70
N GLY A 235 -7.08 9.01 11.64
CA GLY A 235 -8.00 9.48 10.61
C GLY A 235 -8.64 10.81 11.03
N GLU A 236 -8.91 11.66 10.02
CA GLU A 236 -9.58 12.94 10.23
C GLU A 236 -10.99 12.71 10.76
N GLN A 237 -11.34 13.41 11.85
CA GLN A 237 -12.60 13.18 12.56
C GLN A 237 -13.04 14.42 13.34
N ALA A 238 -14.31 14.44 13.75
CA ALA A 238 -14.85 15.44 14.66
C ALA A 238 -15.15 14.80 16.03
N LEU A 239 -14.63 15.40 17.09
CA LEU A 239 -14.82 14.93 18.47
C LEU A 239 -15.86 15.77 19.19
N PRO A 240 -16.77 15.17 19.99
CA PRO A 240 -17.71 15.93 20.80
C PRO A 240 -16.99 16.65 21.95
N LEU A 241 -17.26 17.95 22.13
CA LEU A 241 -16.69 18.78 23.21
C LEU A 241 -17.16 18.40 24.61
N HIS A 242 -18.19 17.58 24.73
CA HIS A 242 -18.66 17.06 26.01
C HIS A 242 -18.48 15.55 25.98
N GLY A 243 -17.60 15.05 26.85
CA GLY A 243 -17.50 13.63 27.14
C GLY A 243 -18.89 13.06 27.39
N THR A 244 -19.10 11.80 27.00
CA THR A 244 -20.32 10.99 27.23
C THR A 244 -21.18 11.58 28.33
N PRO A 245 -22.48 11.91 28.11
CA PRO A 245 -23.31 12.46 29.16
C PRO A 245 -23.23 11.49 30.33
N LYS A 246 -22.45 11.84 31.37
CA LYS A 246 -22.49 11.15 32.65
C LYS A 246 -23.95 11.21 32.99
N ALA A 247 -24.61 10.05 33.06
CA ALA A 247 -26.05 9.92 33.22
C ALA A 247 -26.52 11.05 34.13
N ARG A 248 -27.19 12.06 33.55
CA ARG A 248 -27.73 13.16 34.34
C ARG A 248 -28.59 12.47 35.37
N SER A 249 -28.18 12.57 36.63
CA SER A 249 -28.95 12.11 37.77
C SER A 249 -30.41 12.51 37.51
N LYS A 250 -31.35 11.58 37.73
CA LYS A 250 -32.80 11.76 37.61
C LYS A 250 -33.35 12.78 38.64
N LYS A 251 -32.68 13.92 38.83
CA LYS A 251 -33.06 15.03 39.70
C LYS A 251 -33.40 16.31 38.92
N ALA A 252 -33.30 16.32 37.60
CA ALA A 252 -33.68 17.46 36.76
C ALA A 252 -35.12 17.35 36.20
N ALA A 253 -36.03 16.68 36.91
CA ALA A 253 -37.43 16.54 36.52
C ALA A 253 -38.35 17.62 37.11
N ASN A 254 -37.81 18.61 37.85
CA ASN A 254 -38.62 19.62 38.54
C ASN A 254 -38.15 21.06 38.21
N PHE A 255 -38.04 21.42 36.93
CA PHE A 255 -38.03 22.84 36.57
C PHE A 255 -39.14 23.13 35.56
N SER A 256 -40.11 23.87 36.05
CA SER A 256 -41.31 24.35 35.38
C SER A 256 -40.98 25.11 34.09
N LEU A 257 -41.83 24.85 33.10
CA LEU A 257 -41.90 25.52 31.80
C LEU A 257 -41.86 27.05 31.95
N GLY A 258 -40.93 27.70 31.27
CA GLY A 258 -40.90 29.15 31.10
C GLY A 258 -39.47 29.68 31.10
N THR A 259 -39.13 30.46 30.06
CA THR A 259 -37.88 31.21 29.89
C THR A 259 -36.81 30.50 29.03
N PHE A 260 -36.86 30.79 27.72
CA PHE A 260 -35.81 30.66 26.72
C PHE A 260 -34.90 29.42 26.81
N ALA A 261 -35.38 28.29 26.29
CA ALA A 261 -34.48 27.23 25.84
C ALA A 261 -33.66 27.77 24.67
N SER A 262 -32.50 28.35 24.96
CA SER A 262 -31.51 28.74 23.97
C SER A 262 -31.18 27.51 23.12
N SER A 263 -31.57 27.55 21.85
CA SER A 263 -31.22 26.55 20.82
C SER A 263 -29.71 26.22 20.80
N ARG A 264 -28.85 27.13 21.29
CA ARG A 264 -27.40 26.95 21.45
C ARG A 264 -26.98 25.89 22.49
N LEU A 265 -27.89 25.39 23.32
CA LEU A 265 -27.63 24.28 24.24
C LEU A 265 -27.91 22.90 23.62
N THR A 266 -28.52 22.87 22.44
CA THR A 266 -29.00 21.62 21.81
C THR A 266 -28.08 21.09 20.70
N SER A 267 -27.19 21.91 20.13
CA SER A 267 -26.19 21.44 19.18
C SER A 267 -24.98 20.87 19.93
N PRO A 268 -24.64 19.58 19.75
CA PRO A 268 -23.40 19.03 20.28
C PRO A 268 -22.25 19.77 19.61
N ARG A 269 -21.54 20.61 20.37
CA ARG A 269 -20.35 21.27 19.84
C ARG A 269 -19.29 20.20 19.57
N GLN A 270 -18.60 20.32 18.43
CA GLN A 270 -17.56 19.39 18.01
C GLN A 270 -16.26 20.16 17.74
N ILE A 271 -15.13 19.52 18.05
CA ILE A 271 -13.80 19.95 17.59
C ILE A 271 -13.43 19.10 16.38
N GLN A 272 -13.05 19.74 15.28
CA GLN A 272 -12.43 19.04 14.17
C GLN A 272 -10.98 18.71 14.51
N VAL A 273 -10.61 17.45 14.34
CA VAL A 273 -9.25 16.94 14.52
C VAL A 273 -8.66 16.64 13.14
N PRO A 274 -7.94 17.61 12.53
CA PRO A 274 -7.32 17.39 11.22
C PRO A 274 -6.13 16.44 11.35
N ASP A 275 -6.10 15.46 10.46
CA ASP A 275 -5.05 14.44 10.37
C ASP A 275 -4.28 14.61 9.05
N ARG A 276 -3.39 15.60 9.03
CA ARG A 276 -2.72 16.07 7.80
C ARG A 276 -1.21 16.21 8.03
N THR A 277 -0.45 15.98 6.97
CA THR A 277 0.97 16.33 6.89
C THR A 277 1.10 17.51 5.93
N PRO A 278 1.73 18.63 6.33
CA PRO A 278 1.98 19.75 5.42
C PRO A 278 2.82 19.34 4.20
N CYS A 279 2.80 20.17 3.15
CA CYS A 279 3.66 19.96 2.00
C CYS A 279 5.13 20.02 2.40
N HIS A 280 5.92 19.09 1.88
CA HIS A 280 7.37 19.01 2.09
C HIS A 280 7.99 18.24 0.94
N ALA A 281 9.32 18.34 0.82
CA ALA A 281 10.13 17.41 0.06
C ALA A 281 11.04 16.66 1.04
N ASP A 282 11.20 15.37 0.81
CA ASP A 282 12.04 14.52 1.64
C ASP A 282 13.51 14.70 1.26
N HIS A 283 14.35 14.71 2.27
CA HIS A 283 15.78 14.91 2.12
C HIS A 283 16.52 13.87 2.96
N ALA A 284 17.67 13.43 2.44
CA ALA A 284 18.66 12.67 3.20
C ALA A 284 19.82 13.60 3.55
N ASP A 285 20.58 13.20 4.58
CA ASP A 285 21.70 13.94 5.19
C ASP A 285 21.34 15.32 5.76
N ASP A 286 22.25 15.84 6.60
CA ASP A 286 22.10 17.11 7.28
C ASP A 286 23.04 18.20 6.73
N GLY A 287 22.68 19.46 6.97
CA GLY A 287 23.51 20.62 6.69
C GLY A 287 23.81 20.80 5.20
N LEU A 288 25.09 20.87 4.83
CA LEU A 288 25.55 21.11 3.46
C LEU A 288 25.46 19.88 2.55
N LEU A 289 25.32 18.67 3.13
CA LEU A 289 25.19 17.42 2.38
C LEU A 289 23.72 17.08 2.06
N ARG A 290 22.78 17.88 2.57
CA ARG A 290 21.36 17.69 2.40
C ARG A 290 21.00 17.64 0.91
N HIS A 291 20.39 16.54 0.51
CA HIS A 291 19.95 16.33 -0.87
C HIS A 291 18.55 15.70 -0.89
N THR A 292 17.79 15.93 -1.97
CA THR A 292 16.46 15.34 -2.12
C THR A 292 16.58 13.83 -2.28
N THR A 293 15.71 13.08 -1.60
CA THR A 293 15.72 11.61 -1.65
C THR A 293 14.35 11.07 -2.04
N ALA A 294 14.32 9.84 -2.54
CA ALA A 294 13.07 9.15 -2.84
C ALA A 294 12.46 8.59 -1.56
N THR A 295 11.16 8.78 -1.39
CA THR A 295 10.41 8.23 -0.24
C THR A 295 9.55 7.07 -0.67
N ILE A 296 9.62 5.97 0.09
CA ILE A 296 8.88 4.75 -0.17
C ILE A 296 7.93 4.50 1.01
N GLY A 297 6.65 4.31 0.70
CA GLY A 297 5.61 4.08 1.70
C GLY A 297 4.95 2.71 1.56
N LEU A 298 4.82 1.99 2.68
CA LEU A 298 3.92 0.85 2.80
C LEU A 298 2.71 1.28 3.61
N LEU A 299 1.52 1.15 3.02
CA LEU A 299 0.27 1.60 3.63
C LEU A 299 -0.62 0.41 4.01
N LYS A 300 -0.98 0.31 5.28
CA LYS A 300 -1.89 -0.70 5.83
C LYS A 300 -2.99 -0.03 6.65
N ALA A 301 -4.24 -0.32 6.32
CA ALA A 301 -5.38 0.15 7.10
C ALA A 301 -5.50 -0.64 8.40
N ILE A 302 -5.88 0.04 9.48
CA ILE A 302 -6.19 -0.61 10.76
C ILE A 302 -7.46 -1.43 10.60
N HIS A 303 -7.40 -2.69 11.04
CA HIS A 303 -8.55 -3.58 11.10
C HIS A 303 -8.52 -4.40 12.40
N PRO A 304 -9.34 -4.07 13.41
CA PRO A 304 -9.36 -4.82 14.65
C PRO A 304 -9.58 -6.32 14.43
N PRO A 305 -8.95 -7.20 15.22
CA PRO A 305 -9.24 -8.63 15.18
C PRO A 305 -10.72 -8.86 15.49
N LYS A 306 -11.35 -9.80 14.77
CA LYS A 306 -12.76 -10.14 15.01
C LYS A 306 -12.93 -10.62 16.45
N PRO A 307 -13.93 -10.12 17.20
CA PRO A 307 -14.19 -10.63 18.54
C PRO A 307 -14.64 -12.10 18.47
N PRO A 308 -14.24 -12.94 19.44
CA PRO A 308 -14.45 -14.39 19.41
C PRO A 308 -15.93 -14.84 19.36
N TRP A 309 -16.89 -13.93 19.53
CA TRP A 309 -18.32 -14.23 19.57
C TRP A 309 -19.06 -13.99 18.24
N THR A 310 -18.36 -13.47 17.23
CA THR A 310 -18.95 -13.26 15.89
C THR A 310 -18.78 -14.46 14.93
N SER A 311 -18.18 -15.56 15.41
CA SER A 311 -18.09 -16.85 14.72
C SER A 311 -19.38 -17.68 14.87
N SER A 312 -20.51 -17.12 14.43
CA SER A 312 -21.72 -17.90 14.17
C SER A 312 -22.24 -17.64 12.76
N LYS A 313 -21.44 -18.08 11.78
CA LYS A 313 -21.84 -18.53 10.44
C LYS A 313 -20.57 -18.87 9.64
N GLN A 314 -20.33 -20.17 9.48
CA GLN A 314 -19.37 -20.80 8.57
C GLN A 314 -18.08 -20.02 8.30
N ASP A 315 -17.14 -20.11 9.25
CA ASP A 315 -15.73 -20.04 8.89
C ASP A 315 -15.34 -21.49 8.54
N ASP A 316 -15.49 -21.86 7.27
CA ASP A 316 -14.94 -23.11 6.74
C ASP A 316 -13.43 -23.07 6.92
N GLY A 317 -12.96 -23.61 8.04
CA GLY A 317 -11.67 -24.25 8.25
C GLY A 317 -10.51 -23.76 7.40
N ARG A 318 -10.29 -22.43 7.28
CA ARG A 318 -9.04 -21.91 6.73
C ARG A 318 -8.02 -21.93 7.86
N GLU A 319 -7.43 -23.10 8.02
CA GLU A 319 -6.08 -23.24 8.56
C GLU A 319 -5.18 -22.08 8.07
N PRO A 320 -4.18 -21.64 8.85
CA PRO A 320 -3.18 -20.72 8.33
C PRO A 320 -2.63 -21.34 7.05
N ARG A 321 -2.97 -20.73 5.91
CA ARG A 321 -2.61 -21.25 4.59
C ARG A 321 -1.11 -21.53 4.63
N LYS A 322 -0.76 -22.82 4.52
CA LYS A 322 0.62 -23.30 4.33
C LYS A 322 1.32 -22.31 3.43
N VAL A 323 2.50 -21.84 3.86
CA VAL A 323 3.41 -21.00 3.08
C VAL A 323 3.47 -21.59 1.67
N HIS A 324 2.72 -21.00 0.74
CA HIS A 324 2.84 -21.35 -0.65
C HIS A 324 4.21 -20.81 -1.03
N THR A 325 5.07 -21.68 -1.52
CA THR A 325 6.33 -21.34 -2.20
C THR A 325 6.09 -20.56 -3.52
N GLY A 326 4.95 -19.87 -3.63
CA GLY A 326 4.48 -19.10 -4.78
C GLY A 326 4.55 -17.59 -4.54
N ASN A 327 3.94 -16.85 -5.46
CA ASN A 327 3.86 -15.39 -5.45
C ASN A 327 3.23 -14.88 -4.13
N LEU A 328 3.81 -13.83 -3.56
CA LEU A 328 3.36 -13.21 -2.30
C LEU A 328 2.00 -12.53 -2.44
N TYR A 329 1.63 -12.18 -3.67
CA TYR A 329 0.37 -11.52 -4.01
C TYR A 329 -0.76 -12.51 -4.28
N THR A 330 -1.98 -12.07 -4.02
CA THR A 330 -3.21 -12.86 -4.19
C THR A 330 -4.07 -12.27 -5.30
N GLU A 331 -4.74 -13.11 -6.10
CA GLU A 331 -5.67 -12.67 -7.15
C GLU A 331 -6.96 -12.01 -6.62
N ASP A 332 -7.20 -12.08 -5.30
CA ASP A 332 -8.34 -11.45 -4.66
C ASP A 332 -8.40 -9.94 -4.96
N SER A 333 -9.62 -9.40 -5.07
CA SER A 333 -9.87 -7.99 -5.36
C SER A 333 -9.00 -7.04 -4.51
N VAL A 334 -8.56 -5.96 -5.17
CA VAL A 334 -7.82 -4.84 -4.57
C VAL A 334 -8.72 -3.90 -3.78
N SER A 335 -10.00 -4.24 -3.60
CA SER A 335 -10.94 -3.47 -2.79
C SER A 335 -10.35 -3.19 -1.41
N GLY A 336 -10.12 -1.91 -1.14
CA GLY A 336 -9.52 -1.40 0.07
C GLY A 336 -10.15 -0.05 0.43
N ARG A 337 -9.96 0.37 1.67
CA ARG A 337 -10.38 1.69 2.13
C ARG A 337 -9.35 2.74 1.69
N ILE A 338 -9.82 3.91 1.26
CA ILE A 338 -8.96 5.07 1.06
C ILE A 338 -8.45 5.52 2.43
N ILE A 339 -7.13 5.50 2.62
CA ILE A 339 -6.46 5.85 3.89
C ILE A 339 -5.59 7.10 3.79
N LYS A 340 -5.29 7.54 2.57
CA LYS A 340 -4.56 8.77 2.28
C LYS A 340 -5.18 9.44 1.07
N ASP A 341 -5.42 10.74 1.20
CA ASP A 341 -5.64 11.64 0.10
C ASP A 341 -4.32 12.41 -0.10
N VAL A 342 -3.74 12.32 -1.30
CA VAL A 342 -2.36 12.73 -1.56
C VAL A 342 -2.33 13.73 -2.69
N VAL A 343 -1.69 14.87 -2.45
CA VAL A 343 -1.32 15.84 -3.48
C VAL A 343 0.19 15.74 -3.67
N VAL A 344 0.60 15.36 -4.88
CA VAL A 344 2.01 15.33 -5.27
C VAL A 344 2.22 16.37 -6.36
N PHE A 345 3.27 17.16 -6.22
CA PHE A 345 3.61 18.16 -7.20
C PHE A 345 4.63 17.62 -8.19
N ASP A 346 4.52 18.07 -9.43
CA ASP A 346 5.47 17.69 -10.46
C ASP A 346 6.86 18.28 -10.18
N PRO A 347 7.92 17.45 -10.12
CA PRO A 347 9.29 17.90 -9.82
C PRO A 347 9.82 18.96 -10.78
N ARG A 348 9.28 19.05 -12.01
CA ARG A 348 9.62 20.10 -12.99
C ARG A 348 9.36 21.51 -12.47
N HIS A 349 8.44 21.65 -11.51
CA HIS A 349 8.02 22.92 -10.94
C HIS A 349 8.57 23.13 -9.52
N TYR A 350 9.55 22.34 -9.08
CA TYR A 350 10.06 22.39 -7.71
C TYR A 350 10.47 23.80 -7.26
N LEU A 351 11.22 24.53 -8.08
CA LEU A 351 11.65 25.90 -7.77
C LEU A 351 10.46 26.88 -7.69
N ASP A 352 9.52 26.78 -8.62
CA ASP A 352 8.31 27.62 -8.62
C ASP A 352 7.44 27.36 -7.39
N LEU A 353 7.34 26.11 -6.95
CA LEU A 353 6.58 25.70 -5.78
C LEU A 353 7.21 26.19 -4.50
N PHE A 354 8.54 26.08 -4.38
CA PHE A 354 9.28 26.58 -3.22
C PHE A 354 9.13 28.09 -3.02
N ILE A 355 8.97 28.86 -4.11
CA ILE A 355 8.77 30.31 -4.02
C ILE A 355 7.33 30.67 -3.62
N ARG A 356 6.35 29.83 -3.98
CA ARG A 356 4.92 30.13 -3.83
C ARG A 356 4.31 29.63 -2.52
N LEU A 357 4.83 28.54 -1.98
CA LEU A 357 4.39 27.88 -0.75
C LEU A 357 5.31 28.29 0.39
#